data_AF-A0A7J3FA47-F1
#
_entry.id   AF-A0A7J3FA47-F1
#
_cell.length_a   1.000
_cell.length_b   1.000
_cell.length_c   1.000
_cell.angle_alpha   90.00
_cell.angle_beta   90.00
_cell.angle_gamma   90.00
#
_symmetry.space_group_name_H-M   'P 1'
#
loop_
_entity.id
_entity.type
_entity.pdbx_description
1 polymer ?
#
loop_
_entity_poly.entity_id
_entity_poly.type
_entity_poly.pdbx_seq_one_letter_code
_entity_poly.pdbx_strand_id
1 'polypeptide(L)'
;MLQESLRLGGAIVLFDRDYGVFFFQDFKGYSSLLDDAEWLLERTPQRSWGFMIRPVRSGERYGLWIGEYGPHSNQIVREELLFDRGSSFLSRMLFNYVNHKIDEEKIRRKVTLDLCKKSLRRSEIIQGFKYYACPIERFYKSCPHVEIIYRRLIEKYGRGSRINYSMVADVIFSVKQCEDVLICPLLASSNAFEAIINLNMVLRYRRIGEIKIVDRGMVEIS
;
A
#
# COMPACT_ATOMS: atom_id res chain seq x y z
N MET A 1 -27.14 14.11 14.26
CA MET A 1 -28.32 13.90 13.37
C MET A 1 -27.92 13.68 11.89
N LEU A 2 -26.86 12.91 11.58
CA LEU A 2 -26.45 12.63 10.19
C LEU A 2 -26.56 11.13 9.82
N GLN A 3 -26.79 10.26 10.81
CA GLN A 3 -26.70 8.80 10.66
C GLN A 3 -27.96 8.15 10.06
N GLU A 4 -29.16 8.73 10.25
CA GLU A 4 -30.43 8.09 9.87
C GLU A 4 -30.73 8.04 8.35
N SER A 5 -29.87 8.63 7.49
CA SER A 5 -30.03 8.58 6.02
C SER A 5 -28.85 7.93 5.27
N LEU A 6 -27.87 7.41 6.00
CA LEU A 6 -26.65 6.84 5.43
C LEU A 6 -26.83 5.34 5.16
N ARG A 7 -26.90 4.97 3.87
CA ARG A 7 -26.84 3.57 3.45
C ARG A 7 -25.38 3.12 3.36
N LEU A 8 -25.02 2.11 4.15
CA LEU A 8 -23.68 1.54 4.16
C LEU A 8 -23.53 0.50 3.05
N GLY A 9 -22.42 0.53 2.32
CA GLY A 9 -22.07 -0.55 1.41
C GLY A 9 -21.40 -1.71 2.14
N GLY A 10 -21.47 -2.89 1.53
CA GLY A 10 -20.93 -4.14 2.08
C GLY A 10 -19.43 -4.35 1.82
N ALA A 11 -18.73 -3.40 1.21
CA ALA A 11 -17.28 -3.48 1.06
C ALA A 11 -16.62 -2.81 2.27
N ILE A 12 -15.57 -3.41 2.79
CA ILE A 12 -14.65 -2.73 3.71
C ILE A 12 -13.23 -2.96 3.17
N VAL A 13 -12.46 -1.89 3.05
CA VAL A 13 -11.04 -1.98 2.71
C VAL A 13 -10.23 -1.49 3.91
N LEU A 14 -9.38 -2.35 4.45
CA LEU A 14 -8.56 -2.04 5.61
C LEU A 14 -7.11 -1.88 5.17
N PHE A 15 -6.50 -0.76 5.54
CA PHE A 15 -5.09 -0.45 5.35
C PHE A 15 -4.40 -0.51 6.71
N ASP A 16 -3.60 -1.54 6.91
CA ASP A 16 -2.77 -1.71 8.10
C ASP A 16 -1.32 -1.29 7.80
N ARG A 17 -0.72 -0.55 8.74
CA ARG A 17 0.62 0.02 8.62
C ARG A 17 1.72 -1.03 8.50
N ASP A 18 1.54 -2.20 9.11
CA ASP A 18 2.54 -3.27 9.14
C ASP A 18 2.15 -4.45 8.25
N TYR A 19 0.84 -4.71 8.13
CA TYR A 19 0.32 -5.91 7.47
C TYR A 19 -0.25 -5.68 6.05
N GLY A 20 -0.32 -4.43 5.58
CA GLY A 20 -0.73 -4.14 4.19
C GLY A 20 -2.22 -3.90 4.03
N VAL A 21 -2.82 -4.38 2.93
CA VAL A 21 -4.21 -4.05 2.56
C VAL A 21 -5.08 -5.30 2.51
N PHE A 22 -6.24 -5.23 3.15
CA PHE A 22 -7.24 -6.28 3.23
C PHE A 22 -8.56 -5.83 2.62
N PHE A 23 -9.21 -6.71 1.87
CA PHE A 23 -10.46 -6.45 1.18
C PHE A 23 -11.53 -7.40 1.72
N PHE A 24 -12.61 -6.83 2.23
CA PHE A 24 -13.76 -7.57 2.72
C PHE A 24 -14.95 -7.29 1.81
N GLN A 25 -15.58 -8.35 1.30
CA GLN A 25 -16.84 -8.31 0.57
C GLN A 25 -17.99 -8.73 1.48
N ASP A 26 -19.21 -8.36 1.09
CA ASP A 26 -20.46 -8.81 1.73
C ASP A 26 -20.52 -8.59 3.26
N PHE A 27 -19.87 -7.53 3.74
CA PHE A 27 -19.88 -7.18 5.14
C PHE A 27 -21.29 -6.72 5.57
N LYS A 28 -21.95 -7.57 6.36
CA LYS A 28 -23.28 -7.36 6.95
C LYS A 28 -23.16 -7.32 8.47
N GLY A 29 -22.62 -6.23 8.99
CA GLY A 29 -22.57 -6.01 10.44
C GLY A 29 -23.89 -5.47 11.00
N TYR A 30 -23.79 -4.68 12.05
CA TYR A 30 -24.85 -3.99 12.76
C TYR A 30 -25.44 -2.80 11.99
N SER A 31 -24.98 -2.55 10.76
CA SER A 31 -25.40 -1.39 9.95
C SER A 31 -25.06 -0.04 10.58
N SER A 32 -24.01 -0.04 11.41
CA SER A 32 -23.43 1.11 12.08
C SER A 32 -21.97 1.21 11.65
N LEU A 33 -21.49 2.43 11.37
CA LEU A 33 -20.11 2.62 10.90
C LEU A 33 -19.08 2.20 11.95
N LEU A 34 -19.31 2.61 13.21
CA LEU A 34 -18.42 2.34 14.32
C LEU A 34 -18.53 0.87 14.73
N ASP A 35 -19.72 0.38 15.07
CA ASP A 35 -19.88 -1.00 15.56
C ASP A 35 -19.36 -2.04 14.56
N ASP A 36 -19.57 -1.81 13.26
CA ASP A 36 -19.06 -2.69 12.20
C ASP A 36 -17.53 -2.67 12.12
N ALA A 37 -16.92 -1.51 12.32
CA ALA A 37 -15.48 -1.37 12.35
C ALA A 37 -14.88 -2.01 13.60
N GLU A 38 -15.47 -1.76 14.78
CA GLU A 38 -15.02 -2.35 16.04
C GLU A 38 -15.13 -3.87 16.01
N TRP A 39 -16.24 -4.40 15.51
CA TRP A 39 -16.45 -5.83 15.32
C TRP A 39 -15.38 -6.48 14.42
N LEU A 40 -14.99 -5.79 13.34
CA LEU A 40 -13.94 -6.27 12.45
C LEU A 40 -12.57 -6.21 13.14
N LEU A 41 -12.28 -5.12 13.85
CA LEU A 41 -11.01 -4.94 14.55
C LEU A 41 -10.83 -5.97 15.67
N GLU A 42 -11.87 -6.30 16.43
CA GLU A 42 -11.86 -7.40 17.42
C GLU A 42 -11.40 -8.74 16.82
N ARG A 43 -11.78 -9.00 15.57
CA ARG A 43 -11.48 -10.23 14.83
C ARG A 43 -10.22 -10.14 13.98
N THR A 44 -9.51 -9.02 14.06
CA THR A 44 -8.23 -8.79 13.39
C THR A 44 -7.12 -8.70 14.46
N PRO A 45 -6.67 -9.84 15.04
CA PRO A 45 -5.76 -9.83 16.19
C PRO A 45 -4.36 -9.29 15.83
N GLN A 46 -3.92 -9.46 14.59
CA GLN A 46 -2.69 -8.86 14.07
C GLN A 46 -3.02 -7.51 13.45
N ARG A 47 -2.96 -6.45 14.26
CA ARG A 47 -3.22 -5.07 13.80
C ARG A 47 -2.28 -4.08 14.45
N SER A 48 -1.85 -3.10 13.67
CA SER A 48 -0.99 -2.01 14.11
C SER A 48 -1.79 -0.70 14.09
N TRP A 49 -1.21 0.39 13.58
CA TRP A 49 -1.98 1.57 13.19
C TRP A 49 -2.58 1.35 11.80
N GLY A 50 -3.75 1.91 11.54
CA GLY A 50 -4.33 1.78 10.21
C GLY A 50 -5.59 2.60 10.01
N PHE A 51 -6.18 2.44 8.84
CA PHE A 51 -7.48 3.03 8.55
C PHE A 51 -8.35 2.09 7.71
N MET A 52 -9.65 2.29 7.79
CA MET A 52 -10.66 1.55 7.06
C MET A 52 -11.39 2.50 6.13
N ILE A 53 -11.65 2.06 4.90
CA ILE A 53 -12.52 2.74 3.94
C ILE A 53 -13.79 1.93 3.82
N ARG A 54 -14.94 2.59 3.98
CA ARG A 54 -16.25 2.01 3.72
C ARG A 54 -17.05 2.89 2.77
N PRO A 55 -17.60 2.36 1.66
CA PRO A 55 -18.47 3.12 0.80
C PRO A 55 -19.80 3.37 1.51
N VAL A 56 -20.27 4.60 1.39
CA VAL A 56 -21.56 5.04 1.94
C VAL A 56 -22.37 5.76 0.87
N ARG A 57 -23.68 5.85 1.08
CA ARG A 57 -24.59 6.58 0.20
C ARG A 57 -25.58 7.39 1.04
N SER A 58 -25.72 8.69 0.75
CA SER A 58 -26.74 9.55 1.33
C SER A 58 -27.64 10.05 0.19
N GLY A 59 -28.87 9.55 0.13
CA GLY A 59 -29.75 9.70 -1.04
C GLY A 59 -29.09 9.16 -2.31
N GLU A 60 -28.89 10.02 -3.31
CA GLU A 60 -28.20 9.72 -4.56
C GLU A 60 -26.68 10.00 -4.53
N ARG A 61 -26.17 10.56 -3.42
CA ARG A 61 -24.76 10.92 -3.29
C ARG A 61 -23.95 9.74 -2.77
N TYR A 62 -22.96 9.32 -3.55
CA TYR A 62 -21.95 8.35 -3.15
C TYR A 62 -20.80 9.03 -2.41
N GLY A 63 -20.39 8.45 -1.30
CA GLY A 63 -19.27 8.92 -0.48
C GLY A 63 -18.50 7.79 0.17
N LEU A 64 -17.50 8.15 0.97
CA LEU A 64 -16.70 7.24 1.78
C LEU A 64 -16.75 7.68 3.23
N TRP A 65 -16.89 6.72 4.11
CA TRP A 65 -16.45 6.85 5.49
C TRP A 65 -15.03 6.31 5.60
N ILE A 66 -14.19 7.01 6.35
CA ILE A 66 -12.80 6.65 6.63
C ILE A 66 -12.63 6.66 8.15
N GLY A 67 -12.30 5.53 8.74
CA GLY A 67 -12.05 5.41 10.18
C GLY A 67 -10.61 5.00 10.45
N GLU A 68 -9.87 5.80 11.22
CA GLU A 68 -8.53 5.45 11.70
C GLU A 68 -8.61 4.65 13.00
N TYR A 69 -7.75 3.65 13.14
CA TYR A 69 -7.62 2.85 14.36
C TYR A 69 -6.17 2.82 14.85
N GLY A 70 -6.02 2.64 16.16
CA GLY A 70 -4.74 2.52 16.84
C GLY A 70 -4.34 1.06 17.13
N PRO A 71 -3.08 0.83 17.51
CA PRO A 71 -2.54 -0.49 17.81
C PRO A 71 -3.21 -1.05 19.05
N HIS A 72 -3.59 -2.32 19.01
CA HIS A 72 -4.28 -3.03 20.10
C HIS A 72 -5.64 -2.44 20.53
N SER A 73 -6.12 -1.38 19.86
CA SER A 73 -7.46 -0.83 20.07
C SER A 73 -8.45 -1.52 19.14
N ASN A 74 -9.67 -1.78 19.60
CA ASN A 74 -10.80 -2.10 18.73
C ASN A 74 -11.61 -0.86 18.35
N GLN A 75 -11.24 0.33 18.83
CA GLN A 75 -11.97 1.57 18.61
C GLN A 75 -11.42 2.40 17.46
N ILE A 76 -12.31 3.16 16.83
CA ILE A 76 -11.97 4.20 15.86
C ILE A 76 -11.55 5.46 16.61
N VAL A 77 -10.34 5.95 16.35
CA VAL A 77 -9.75 7.12 17.03
C VAL A 77 -10.06 8.42 16.31
N ARG A 78 -10.23 8.37 14.98
CA ARG A 78 -10.62 9.51 14.14
C ARG A 78 -11.48 9.01 13.00
N GLU A 79 -12.42 9.83 12.57
CA GLU A 79 -13.26 9.52 11.42
C GLU A 79 -13.44 10.71 10.49
N GLU A 80 -13.61 10.41 9.21
CA GLU A 80 -13.91 11.37 8.16
C GLU A 80 -15.02 10.84 7.27
N LEU A 81 -15.91 11.74 6.84
CA LEU A 81 -16.99 11.43 5.90
C LEU A 81 -16.88 12.33 4.67
N LEU A 82 -16.60 11.72 3.52
CA LEU A 82 -16.27 12.43 2.28
C LEU A 82 -17.29 12.15 1.18
N PHE A 83 -17.72 13.21 0.49
CA PHE A 83 -18.66 13.17 -0.64
C PHE A 83 -18.21 14.00 -1.85
N ASP A 84 -16.90 14.22 -1.98
CA ASP A 84 -16.29 14.84 -3.15
C ASP A 84 -16.21 13.88 -4.35
N ARG A 85 -15.71 14.37 -5.49
CA ARG A 85 -15.62 13.60 -6.74
C ARG A 85 -14.76 12.34 -6.60
N GLY A 86 -13.64 12.42 -5.86
CA GLY A 86 -12.71 11.31 -5.67
C GLY A 86 -13.31 10.23 -4.79
N SER A 87 -13.88 10.61 -3.64
CA SER A 87 -14.59 9.70 -2.74
C SER A 87 -15.81 9.07 -3.43
N SER A 88 -16.57 9.84 -4.20
CA SER A 88 -17.69 9.33 -4.99
C SER A 88 -17.28 8.27 -6.01
N PHE A 89 -16.18 8.50 -6.75
CA PHE A 89 -15.66 7.54 -7.73
C PHE A 89 -15.27 6.20 -7.07
N LEU A 90 -14.47 6.26 -6.01
CA LEU A 90 -14.04 5.06 -5.28
C LEU A 90 -15.24 4.35 -4.62
N SER A 91 -16.17 5.10 -4.05
CA SER A 91 -17.40 4.55 -3.45
C SER A 91 -18.21 3.73 -4.45
N ARG A 92 -18.49 4.28 -5.64
CA ARG A 92 -19.21 3.56 -6.71
C ARG A 92 -18.46 2.30 -7.15
N MET A 93 -17.12 2.38 -7.22
CA MET A 93 -16.29 1.23 -7.56
C MET A 93 -16.40 0.11 -6.50
N LEU A 94 -16.40 0.46 -5.21
CA LEU A 94 -16.58 -0.50 -4.11
C LEU A 94 -18.01 -1.06 -4.03
N PHE A 95 -19.04 -0.28 -4.37
CA PHE A 95 -20.38 -0.84 -4.55
C PHE A 95 -20.43 -1.85 -5.71
N ASN A 96 -19.76 -1.56 -6.83
CA ASN A 96 -19.70 -2.49 -7.96
C ASN A 96 -18.90 -3.76 -7.65
N TYR A 97 -17.87 -3.65 -6.81
CA TYR A 97 -17.09 -4.77 -6.30
C TYR A 97 -17.95 -5.78 -5.52
N VAL A 98 -18.77 -5.29 -4.59
CA VAL A 98 -19.72 -6.13 -3.82
C VAL A 98 -20.77 -6.77 -4.71
N ASN A 99 -21.21 -6.06 -5.76
CA ASN A 99 -22.17 -6.61 -6.71
C ASN A 99 -21.51 -7.54 -7.77
N HIS A 100 -20.27 -7.97 -7.56
CA HIS A 100 -19.48 -8.80 -8.48
C HIS A 100 -19.38 -8.27 -9.92
N LYS A 101 -19.58 -6.96 -10.11
CA LYS A 101 -19.41 -6.30 -11.42
C LYS A 101 -17.95 -5.98 -11.73
N ILE A 102 -17.09 -6.05 -10.71
CA ILE A 102 -15.65 -5.82 -10.79
C ILE A 102 -14.98 -6.92 -9.97
N ASP A 103 -14.00 -7.60 -10.56
CA ASP A 103 -13.19 -8.60 -9.87
C ASP A 103 -12.26 -7.97 -8.81
N GLU A 104 -11.84 -8.79 -7.84
CA GLU A 104 -10.96 -8.33 -6.75
C GLU A 104 -9.60 -7.86 -7.25
N GLU A 105 -9.05 -8.49 -8.29
CA GLU A 105 -7.74 -8.12 -8.84
C GLU A 105 -7.74 -6.67 -9.37
N LYS A 106 -8.80 -6.30 -10.08
CA LYS A 106 -9.03 -4.96 -10.62
C LYS A 106 -9.25 -3.95 -9.51
N ILE A 107 -9.92 -4.32 -8.42
CA ILE A 107 -10.03 -3.47 -7.24
C ILE A 107 -8.68 -3.29 -6.56
N ARG A 108 -7.92 -4.36 -6.32
CA ARG A 108 -6.57 -4.30 -5.71
C ARG A 108 -5.63 -3.37 -6.47
N ARG A 109 -5.69 -3.39 -7.81
CA ARG A 109 -4.89 -2.47 -8.66
C ARG A 109 -5.32 -1.00 -8.55
N LYS A 110 -6.57 -0.73 -8.20
CA LYS A 110 -7.14 0.63 -8.13
C LYS A 110 -7.19 1.22 -6.72
N VAL A 111 -7.19 0.37 -5.69
CA VAL A 111 -7.27 0.75 -4.28
C VAL A 111 -5.91 0.49 -3.64
N THR A 112 -4.93 1.28 -4.07
CA THR A 112 -3.59 1.34 -3.47
C THR A 112 -3.44 2.64 -2.71
N LEU A 113 -2.55 2.67 -1.71
CA LEU A 113 -2.34 3.87 -0.89
C LEU A 113 -2.02 5.10 -1.74
N ASP A 114 -1.15 4.98 -2.74
CA ASP A 114 -0.77 6.07 -3.63
C ASP A 114 -1.96 6.63 -4.41
N LEU A 115 -2.83 5.75 -4.91
CA LEU A 115 -4.03 6.15 -5.65
C LEU A 115 -5.08 6.75 -4.71
N CYS A 116 -5.22 6.21 -3.51
CA CYS A 116 -6.07 6.78 -2.45
C CYS A 116 -5.58 8.18 -2.09
N LYS A 117 -4.29 8.40 -1.81
CA LYS A 117 -3.73 9.72 -1.53
C LYS A 117 -3.97 10.72 -2.67
N LYS A 118 -3.76 10.29 -3.92
CA LYS A 118 -4.00 11.14 -5.10
C LYS A 118 -5.47 11.52 -5.28
N SER A 119 -6.38 10.59 -5.01
CA SER A 119 -7.82 10.74 -5.27
C SER A 119 -8.58 11.36 -4.09
N LEU A 120 -8.15 11.11 -2.86
CA LEU A 120 -8.79 11.50 -1.61
C LEU A 120 -7.98 12.58 -0.90
N ARG A 121 -7.67 13.65 -1.63
CA ARG A 121 -6.80 14.75 -1.15
C ARG A 121 -7.33 15.48 0.09
N ARG A 122 -8.64 15.37 0.35
CA ARG A 122 -9.31 15.98 1.50
C ARG A 122 -9.25 15.13 2.77
N SER A 123 -8.79 13.88 2.67
CA SER A 123 -8.67 12.99 3.82
C SER A 123 -7.34 13.20 4.54
N GLU A 124 -7.34 13.79 5.72
CA GLU A 124 -6.13 13.96 6.52
C GLU A 124 -5.61 12.61 7.00
N ILE A 125 -6.51 11.68 7.37
CA ILE A 125 -6.16 10.30 7.74
C ILE A 125 -5.35 9.63 6.64
N ILE A 126 -5.84 9.65 5.39
CA ILE A 126 -5.16 8.98 4.27
C ILE A 126 -3.89 9.73 3.86
N GLN A 127 -3.90 11.07 3.85
CA GLN A 127 -2.70 11.84 3.51
C GLN A 127 -1.57 11.61 4.53
N GLY A 128 -1.90 11.53 5.81
CA GLY A 128 -0.95 11.30 6.91
C GLY A 128 -0.44 9.86 7.00
N PHE A 129 -1.15 8.90 6.42
CA PHE A 129 -0.81 7.48 6.54
C PHE A 129 0.47 7.11 5.77
N LYS A 130 1.31 6.29 6.42
CA LYS A 130 2.49 5.65 5.83
C LYS A 130 2.60 4.24 6.37
N TYR A 131 3.02 3.29 5.53
CA TYR A 131 3.41 1.98 6.03
C TYR A 131 4.69 2.11 6.87
N TYR A 132 4.83 1.25 7.88
CA TYR A 132 6.07 1.19 8.64
C TYR A 132 7.19 0.63 7.76
N ALA A 133 7.01 -0.58 7.24
CA ALA A 133 7.86 -1.17 6.21
C ALA A 133 7.13 -1.25 4.86
N CYS A 134 7.86 -1.13 3.75
CA CYS A 134 7.25 -1.31 2.42
C CYS A 134 6.60 -2.69 2.31
N PRO A 135 5.28 -2.79 1.99
CA PRO A 135 4.61 -4.06 1.88
C PRO A 135 5.28 -4.97 0.85
N ILE A 136 5.49 -6.24 1.19
CA ILE A 136 6.20 -7.22 0.35
C ILE A 136 5.61 -7.27 -1.06
N GLU A 137 4.27 -7.33 -1.18
CA GLU A 137 3.62 -7.34 -2.49
C GLU A 137 3.95 -6.11 -3.33
N ARG A 138 3.93 -4.91 -2.73
CA ARG A 138 4.29 -3.65 -3.42
C ARG A 138 5.76 -3.67 -3.80
N PHE A 139 6.64 -4.10 -2.90
CA PHE A 139 8.06 -4.16 -3.15
C PHE A 139 8.38 -5.05 -4.37
N TYR A 140 7.87 -6.28 -4.36
CA TYR A 140 8.15 -7.26 -5.41
C TYR A 140 7.42 -6.98 -6.72
N LYS A 141 6.15 -6.57 -6.69
CA LYS A 141 5.33 -6.45 -7.92
C LYS A 141 5.42 -5.08 -8.60
N SER A 142 5.56 -3.98 -7.85
CA SER A 142 5.30 -2.64 -8.41
C SER A 142 6.18 -1.50 -7.94
N CYS A 143 7.15 -1.71 -7.03
CA CYS A 143 8.13 -0.71 -6.63
C CYS A 143 8.87 -0.12 -7.85
N PRO A 144 8.71 1.18 -8.17
CA PRO A 144 9.33 1.81 -9.33
C PRO A 144 10.85 2.02 -9.15
N HIS A 145 11.33 2.10 -7.91
CA HIS A 145 12.75 2.31 -7.63
C HIS A 145 13.62 1.15 -8.11
N VAL A 146 13.10 -0.08 -8.11
CA VAL A 146 13.84 -1.27 -8.58
C VAL A 146 14.30 -1.11 -10.03
N GLU A 147 13.37 -0.73 -10.92
CA GLU A 147 13.66 -0.56 -12.35
C GLU A 147 14.55 0.67 -12.60
N ILE A 148 14.35 1.74 -11.84
CA ILE A 148 15.20 2.95 -11.91
C ILE A 148 16.65 2.61 -11.53
N ILE A 149 16.85 1.90 -10.41
CA ILE A 149 18.18 1.52 -9.92
C ILE A 149 18.85 0.58 -10.92
N TYR A 150 18.16 -0.46 -11.36
CA TYR A 150 18.73 -1.45 -12.28
C TYR A 150 19.13 -0.83 -13.62
N ARG A 151 18.30 0.06 -14.18
CA ARG A 151 18.64 0.83 -15.37
C ARG A 151 19.86 1.72 -15.16
N ARG A 152 19.93 2.47 -14.05
CA ARG A 152 21.11 3.31 -13.72
C ARG A 152 22.39 2.48 -13.62
N LEU A 153 22.30 1.28 -13.05
CA LEU A 153 23.43 0.37 -12.96
C LEU A 153 23.89 -0.09 -14.36
N ILE A 154 22.97 -0.50 -15.22
CA ILE A 154 23.29 -0.88 -16.61
C ILE A 154 23.87 0.29 -17.39
N GLU A 155 23.29 1.48 -17.28
CA GLU A 155 23.75 2.68 -17.99
C GLU A 155 25.16 3.10 -17.53
N LYS A 156 25.46 2.96 -16.23
CA LYS A 156 26.74 3.38 -15.67
C LYS A 156 27.87 2.36 -15.88
N TYR A 157 27.56 1.07 -15.81
CA TYR A 157 28.57 0.02 -15.78
C TYR A 157 28.49 -0.98 -16.95
N GLY A 158 27.36 -1.08 -17.63
CA GLY A 158 27.12 -2.11 -18.65
C GLY A 158 26.68 -3.46 -18.08
N ARG A 159 26.11 -4.32 -18.93
CA ARG A 159 25.79 -5.72 -18.60
C ARG A 159 27.05 -6.59 -18.67
N GLY A 160 27.11 -7.62 -17.82
CA GLY A 160 28.27 -8.51 -17.66
C GLY A 160 29.43 -7.90 -16.88
N SER A 161 29.29 -6.65 -16.42
CA SER A 161 30.35 -5.95 -15.71
C SER A 161 30.44 -6.40 -14.25
N ARG A 162 31.68 -6.58 -13.78
CA ARG A 162 31.99 -6.87 -12.38
C ARG A 162 32.16 -5.57 -11.61
N ILE A 163 31.34 -5.36 -10.58
CA ILE A 163 31.21 -4.09 -9.86
C ILE A 163 31.34 -4.34 -8.36
N ASN A 164 32.03 -3.46 -7.64
CA ASN A 164 32.12 -3.56 -6.19
C ASN A 164 30.78 -3.25 -5.50
N TYR A 165 30.49 -3.92 -4.38
CA TYR A 165 29.27 -3.72 -3.59
C TYR A 165 29.07 -2.25 -3.20
N SER A 166 30.14 -1.54 -2.83
CA SER A 166 30.05 -0.12 -2.46
C SER A 166 29.49 0.73 -3.59
N MET A 167 29.97 0.49 -4.81
CA MET A 167 29.52 1.21 -6.00
C MET A 167 28.06 0.92 -6.37
N VAL A 168 27.59 -0.31 -6.14
CA VAL A 168 26.18 -0.67 -6.33
C VAL A 168 25.31 -0.01 -5.25
N ALA A 169 25.78 -0.04 -4.01
CA ALA A 169 25.10 0.60 -2.89
C ALA A 169 24.96 2.11 -3.09
N ASP A 170 26.00 2.79 -3.61
CA ASP A 170 25.93 4.21 -3.95
C ASP A 170 24.79 4.51 -4.95
N VAL A 171 24.61 3.65 -5.96
CA VAL A 171 23.50 3.81 -6.91
C VAL A 171 22.15 3.56 -6.25
N ILE A 172 22.04 2.54 -5.38
CA ILE A 172 20.82 2.28 -4.61
C ILE A 172 20.46 3.49 -3.76
N PHE A 173 21.40 4.01 -2.97
CA PHE A 173 21.19 5.11 -2.03
C PHE A 173 21.05 6.49 -2.71
N SER A 174 21.42 6.61 -3.99
CA SER A 174 21.20 7.83 -4.79
C SER A 174 19.73 8.08 -5.16
N VAL A 175 18.83 7.15 -4.87
CA VAL A 175 17.40 7.25 -5.22
C VAL A 175 16.60 7.76 -4.02
N LYS A 176 15.75 8.77 -4.26
CA LYS A 176 14.88 9.35 -3.23
C LYS A 176 13.97 8.27 -2.63
N GLN A 177 13.87 8.24 -1.30
CA GLN A 177 12.98 7.34 -0.57
C GLN A 177 11.49 7.62 -0.89
N CYS A 178 10.70 6.54 -0.93
CA CYS A 178 9.26 6.62 -1.11
C CYS A 178 8.59 7.32 0.08
N GLU A 179 7.72 8.29 -0.19
CA GLU A 179 7.04 9.09 0.83
C GLU A 179 5.95 8.32 1.60
N ASP A 180 5.56 7.15 1.09
CA ASP A 180 4.48 6.32 1.62
C ASP A 180 4.95 5.24 2.61
N VAL A 181 6.25 5.13 2.85
CA VAL A 181 6.86 4.12 3.73
C VAL A 181 7.94 4.73 4.61
N LEU A 182 8.04 4.31 5.87
CA LEU A 182 9.11 4.75 6.77
C LEU A 182 10.40 3.95 6.56
N ILE A 183 10.28 2.65 6.31
CA ILE A 183 11.38 1.71 6.09
C ILE A 183 11.24 1.12 4.68
N CYS A 184 12.21 1.42 3.82
CA CYS A 184 12.31 0.83 2.49
C CYS A 184 13.33 -0.32 2.52
N PRO A 185 12.98 -1.54 2.08
CA PRO A 185 13.93 -2.68 2.05
C PRO A 185 15.22 -2.42 1.26
N LEU A 186 15.25 -1.43 0.37
CA LEU A 186 16.45 -1.04 -0.39
C LEU A 186 17.27 0.07 0.27
N LEU A 187 16.62 0.98 1.00
CA LEU A 187 17.25 2.23 1.46
C LEU A 187 17.47 2.27 2.97
N ALA A 188 16.72 1.45 3.71
CA ALA A 188 16.81 1.37 5.17
C ALA A 188 17.70 0.21 5.66
N SER A 189 18.25 -0.59 4.74
CA SER A 189 19.24 -1.63 5.08
C SER A 189 20.51 -0.96 5.62
N SER A 190 20.92 -1.32 6.83
CA SER A 190 22.17 -0.87 7.46
C SER A 190 23.43 -1.42 6.79
N ASN A 191 23.26 -2.33 5.83
CA ASN A 191 24.33 -3.01 5.13
C ASN A 191 24.08 -3.03 3.61
N ALA A 192 25.10 -2.62 2.83
CA ALA A 192 25.11 -2.66 1.37
C ALA A 192 24.79 -4.06 0.81
N PHE A 193 25.22 -5.11 1.49
CA PHE A 193 24.95 -6.49 1.07
C PHE A 193 23.46 -6.82 1.06
N GLU A 194 22.74 -6.46 2.12
CA GLU A 194 21.29 -6.70 2.21
C GLU A 194 20.53 -5.91 1.15
N ALA A 195 20.91 -4.66 0.90
CA ALA A 195 20.33 -3.84 -0.16
C ALA A 195 20.44 -4.52 -1.53
N ILE A 196 21.62 -5.06 -1.83
CA ILE A 196 21.92 -5.78 -3.07
C ILE A 196 21.12 -7.08 -3.17
N ILE A 197 21.04 -7.86 -2.09
CA ILE A 197 20.24 -9.09 -2.04
C ILE A 197 18.75 -8.77 -2.26
N ASN A 198 18.21 -7.77 -1.55
CA ASN A 198 16.83 -7.33 -1.70
C ASN A 198 16.54 -6.86 -3.13
N LEU A 199 17.44 -6.09 -3.73
CA LEU A 199 17.33 -5.70 -5.12
C LEU A 199 17.31 -6.92 -6.05
N ASN A 200 18.27 -7.84 -5.91
CA ASN A 200 18.37 -9.03 -6.73
C ASN A 200 17.12 -9.92 -6.65
N MET A 201 16.60 -10.13 -5.43
CA MET A 201 15.37 -10.90 -5.24
C MET A 201 14.21 -10.32 -6.05
N VAL A 202 14.04 -8.98 -6.06
CA VAL A 202 12.97 -8.36 -6.84
C VAL A 202 13.23 -8.41 -8.34
N LEU A 203 14.47 -8.19 -8.79
CA LEU A 203 14.82 -8.29 -10.21
C LEU A 203 14.49 -9.66 -10.78
N ARG A 204 14.85 -10.73 -10.04
CA ARG A 204 14.54 -12.11 -10.38
C ARG A 204 13.03 -12.37 -10.36
N TYR A 205 12.33 -11.90 -9.33
CA TYR A 205 10.87 -12.04 -9.22
C TYR A 205 10.15 -11.43 -10.44
N ARG A 206 10.58 -10.23 -10.87
CA ARG A 206 10.01 -9.54 -12.04
C ARG A 206 10.55 -10.02 -13.38
N ARG A 207 11.55 -10.90 -13.39
CA ARG A 207 12.23 -11.41 -14.59
C ARG A 207 12.80 -10.30 -15.48
N ILE A 208 13.29 -9.21 -14.88
CA ILE A 208 13.87 -8.08 -15.62
C ILE A 208 15.39 -8.06 -15.62
N GLY A 209 16.03 -8.85 -14.74
CA GLY A 209 17.48 -8.95 -14.63
C GLY A 209 17.92 -9.74 -13.41
N GLU A 210 19.23 -9.81 -13.22
CA GLU A 210 19.84 -10.46 -12.05
C GLU A 210 21.15 -9.74 -11.66
N ILE A 211 21.42 -9.69 -10.36
CA ILE A 211 22.70 -9.27 -9.80
C ILE A 211 23.32 -10.48 -9.11
N LYS A 212 24.33 -11.09 -9.72
CA LYS A 212 25.00 -12.29 -9.22
C LYS A 212 26.18 -11.91 -8.36
N ILE A 213 26.30 -12.55 -7.20
CA ILE A 213 27.50 -12.44 -6.36
C ILE A 213 28.56 -13.36 -6.96
N VAL A 214 29.72 -12.80 -7.33
CA VAL A 214 30.77 -13.55 -8.04
C VAL A 214 31.99 -13.84 -7.17
N ASP A 215 32.49 -12.88 -6.38
CA ASP A 215 33.59 -13.08 -5.42
C ASP A 215 33.75 -11.84 -4.50
N ARG A 216 34.39 -11.98 -3.32
CA ARG A 216 34.89 -10.93 -2.39
C ARG A 216 34.33 -9.51 -2.59
N GLY A 217 33.04 -9.30 -2.34
CA GLY A 217 32.42 -7.97 -2.39
C GLY A 217 32.21 -7.41 -3.81
N MET A 218 32.15 -8.28 -4.82
CA MET A 218 31.88 -7.95 -6.21
C MET A 218 30.61 -8.66 -6.69
N VAL A 219 29.83 -7.95 -7.50
CA VAL A 219 28.67 -8.48 -8.22
C VAL A 219 28.83 -8.36 -9.72
N GLU A 220 28.08 -9.17 -10.47
CA GLU A 220 27.91 -9.08 -11.91
C GLU A 220 26.44 -8.79 -12.24
N ILE A 221 26.20 -7.85 -13.16
CA ILE A 221 24.84 -7.45 -13.58
C ILE A 221 24.48 -8.13 -14.89
N SER A 222 23.38 -8.85 -14.93
CA SER A 222 22.88 -9.60 -16.10
C SER A 222 21.47 -9.19 -16.49
#